data_AF-A0A953J5F9-F1
#
_entry.id   AF-A0A953J5F9-F1
#
_cell.length_a   1.000
_cell.length_b   1.000
_cell.length_c   1.000
_cell.angle_alpha   90.00
_cell.angle_beta   90.00
_cell.angle_gamma   90.00
#
_symmetry.space_group_name_H-M   'P 1'
#
loop_
_entity.id
_entity.type
_entity.pdbx_description
1 polymer ?
#
loop_
_entity_poly.entity_id
_entity_poly.type
_entity_poly.pdbx_seq_one_letter_code
_entity_poly.pdbx_strand_id
1 'polypeptide(L)'
;MQALSNFLRFFTDTSTLTIPFGQMLIFVVINSFCLLLGKYKLGLLVSYCFVLFWGFISNREFFIDTFGQTTWGLIIYVLSGIVMVVVLIIGFFQSSRE
;
A
#
# COMPACT_ATOMS: atom_id res chain seq x y z
N MET A 1 11.15 -3.41 21.81
CA MET A 1 12.31 -3.82 20.99
C MET A 1 12.01 -5.00 20.05
N GLN A 2 11.31 -6.05 20.49
CA GLN A 2 10.94 -7.21 19.64
C GLN A 2 10.12 -6.84 18.39
N ALA A 3 9.10 -5.96 18.52
CA ALA A 3 8.32 -5.52 17.37
C ALA A 3 9.16 -4.79 16.32
N LEU A 4 10.14 -3.99 16.75
CA LEU A 4 11.06 -3.28 15.85
C LEU A 4 11.99 -4.25 15.11
N SER A 5 12.54 -5.26 15.80
CA SER A 5 13.38 -6.27 15.16
C SER A 5 12.59 -7.13 14.17
N ASN A 6 11.34 -7.47 14.49
CA ASN A 6 10.47 -8.22 13.59
C ASN A 6 10.08 -7.37 12.37
N PHE A 7 9.80 -6.08 12.58
CA PHE A 7 9.56 -5.13 11.50
C PHE A 7 10.77 -4.99 10.57
N LEU A 8 11.98 -4.81 11.10
CA LEU A 8 13.18 -4.74 10.26
C LEU A 8 13.44 -6.04 9.49
N ARG A 9 13.16 -7.20 10.08
CA ARG A 9 13.23 -8.49 9.39
C ARG A 9 12.23 -8.59 8.24
N PHE A 10 11.01 -8.10 8.41
CA PHE A 10 10.01 -8.05 7.33
C PHE A 10 10.50 -7.29 6.09
N PHE A 11 11.22 -6.17 6.27
CA PHE A 11 11.79 -5.42 5.14
C PHE A 11 13.08 -6.02 4.56
N THR A 12 13.78 -6.86 5.34
CA THR A 12 15.08 -7.43 4.92
C THR A 12 14.90 -8.81 4.28
N ASP A 13 13.95 -9.61 4.75
CA ASP A 13 13.65 -10.95 4.21
C ASP A 13 12.69 -10.87 3.02
N THR A 14 13.27 -10.81 1.82
CA THR A 14 12.55 -10.74 0.54
C THR A 14 11.70 -11.98 0.24
N SER A 15 11.90 -13.07 0.98
CA SER A 15 11.16 -14.33 0.88
C SER A 15 9.73 -14.24 1.41
N THR A 16 9.40 -13.23 2.22
CA THR A 16 8.06 -13.06 2.80
C THR A 16 7.15 -12.18 1.94
N LEU A 17 7.70 -11.16 1.27
CA LEU A 17 6.96 -10.24 0.40
C LEU A 17 6.63 -10.85 -0.97
N THR A 18 5.60 -11.69 -1.02
CA THR A 18 5.10 -12.24 -2.29
C THR A 18 4.16 -11.26 -2.98
N ILE A 19 4.60 -10.67 -4.09
CA ILE A 19 3.80 -9.77 -4.92
C ILE A 19 3.33 -10.53 -6.18
N PRO A 20 2.02 -10.67 -6.41
CA PRO A 20 1.51 -11.32 -7.62
C PRO A 20 1.91 -10.53 -8.88
N PHE A 21 2.51 -11.22 -9.87
CA PHE A 21 3.02 -10.58 -11.08
C PHE A 21 1.97 -9.77 -11.85
N GLY A 22 0.73 -10.27 -11.95
CA GLY A 22 -0.37 -9.56 -12.61
C GLY A 22 -0.72 -8.23 -11.95
N GLN A 23 -0.65 -8.15 -10.61
CA GLN A 23 -0.90 -6.91 -9.88
C GLN A 23 0.23 -5.91 -10.08
N MET A 24 1.48 -6.40 -10.12
CA MET A 24 2.64 -5.56 -10.43
C MET A 24 2.55 -4.95 -11.83
N LEU A 25 2.08 -5.73 -12.82
CA LEU A 25 1.91 -5.26 -14.19
C LEU A 25 0.84 -4.15 -14.26
N ILE A 26 -0.29 -4.33 -13.58
CA ILE A 26 -1.34 -3.30 -13.46
C ILE A 26 -0.79 -2.04 -12.78
N PHE A 27 -0.03 -2.18 -11.70
CA PHE A 27 0.61 -1.07 -10.99
C PHE A 27 1.51 -0.24 -11.92
N VAL A 28 2.35 -0.90 -12.71
CA VAL A 28 3.26 -0.25 -13.67
C VAL A 28 2.47 0.47 -14.77
N VAL A 29 1.44 -0.17 -15.32
CA VAL A 29 0.59 0.44 -16.36
C VAL A 29 -0.09 1.70 -15.82
N ILE A 30 -0.75 1.63 -14.65
CA ILE A 30 -1.45 2.78 -14.07
C ILE A 30 -0.48 3.92 -13.76
N ASN A 31 0.70 3.64 -13.20
CA ASN A 31 1.69 4.68 -12.94
C ASN A 31 2.25 5.30 -14.22
N SER A 32 2.49 4.48 -15.25
CA SER A 32 2.94 4.96 -16.56
C SER A 32 1.89 5.89 -17.18
N PHE A 33 0.61 5.52 -17.14
CA PHE A 33 -0.48 6.40 -17.56
C PHE A 33 -0.51 7.70 -16.75
N CYS A 34 -0.31 7.63 -15.44
CA CYS A 34 -0.34 8.80 -14.59
C CYS A 34 0.80 9.78 -14.88
N LEU A 35 1.99 9.25 -15.15
CA LEU A 35 3.16 10.01 -15.57
C LEU A 35 2.97 10.62 -16.96
N LEU A 36 2.43 9.87 -17.92
CA LEU A 36 2.13 10.37 -19.28
C LEU A 36 1.09 11.50 -19.27
N LEU A 37 0.15 11.48 -18.34
CA LEU A 37 -0.84 12.55 -18.14
C LEU A 37 -0.28 13.75 -17.35
N GLY A 38 1.00 13.74 -16.98
CA GLY A 38 1.63 14.79 -16.18
C GLY A 38 1.13 14.88 -14.73
N LYS A 39 0.31 13.92 -14.28
CA LYS A 39 -0.31 13.92 -12.95
C LYS A 39 0.54 13.16 -11.93
N TYR A 40 1.79 13.55 -11.74
CA TYR A 40 2.74 12.89 -10.84
C TYR A 40 2.21 12.68 -9.40
N LYS A 41 1.43 13.63 -8.86
CA LYS A 41 0.80 13.54 -7.53
C LYS A 41 -0.15 12.33 -7.41
N LEU A 42 -0.89 12.03 -8.47
CA LEU A 42 -1.81 10.91 -8.52
C LEU A 42 -1.07 9.57 -8.63
N GLY A 43 0.01 9.50 -9.41
CA GLY A 43 0.81 8.28 -9.55
C GLY A 43 1.45 7.89 -8.22
N LEU A 44 1.91 8.89 -7.47
CA LEU A 44 2.43 8.72 -6.13
C LEU A 44 1.37 8.14 -5.18
N LEU A 45 0.13 8.63 -5.29
CA LEU A 45 -0.96 8.16 -4.43
C LEU A 45 -1.42 6.73 -4.78
N VAL A 46 -1.51 6.41 -6.07
CA VAL A 46 -1.72 5.04 -6.55
C VAL A 46 -0.64 4.12 -5.98
N SER A 47 0.61 4.56 -5.99
CA SER A 47 1.74 3.80 -5.45
C SER A 47 1.58 3.49 -3.97
N TYR A 48 1.16 4.47 -3.18
CA TYR A 48 0.88 4.22 -1.76
C TYR A 48 -0.30 3.26 -1.54
N CYS A 49 -1.33 3.28 -2.39
CA CYS A 49 -2.40 2.28 -2.32
C CYS A 49 -1.89 0.85 -2.60
N PHE A 50 -1.03 0.67 -3.60
CA PHE A 50 -0.44 -0.64 -3.91
C PHE A 50 0.53 -1.12 -2.81
N VAL A 51 1.34 -0.22 -2.25
CA VAL A 51 2.23 -0.54 -1.11
C VAL A 51 1.41 -0.97 0.11
N LEU A 52 0.29 -0.31 0.39
CA LEU A 52 -0.63 -0.77 1.41
C LEU A 52 -1.15 -2.18 1.05
N PHE A 53 -1.76 -2.34 -0.12
CA PHE A 53 -2.33 -3.62 -0.53
C PHE A 53 -1.33 -4.79 -0.40
N TRP A 54 -0.11 -4.68 -0.93
CA TRP A 54 0.90 -5.75 -0.80
C TRP A 54 1.48 -5.87 0.60
N GLY A 55 1.72 -4.73 1.25
CA GLY A 55 2.30 -4.69 2.59
C GLY A 55 1.46 -5.44 3.61
N PHE A 56 0.13 -5.44 3.50
CA PHE A 56 -0.74 -6.06 4.50
C PHE A 56 -1.65 -7.17 3.97
N ILE A 57 -2.33 -7.01 2.83
CA ILE A 57 -3.25 -8.04 2.35
C ILE A 57 -2.48 -9.31 1.96
N SER A 58 -1.33 -9.15 1.31
CA SER A 58 -0.50 -10.30 0.92
C SER A 58 0.27 -10.91 2.10
N ASN A 59 0.46 -10.16 3.19
CA ASN A 59 1.23 -10.57 4.37
C ASN A 59 0.38 -10.61 5.65
N ARG A 60 -0.94 -10.77 5.52
CA ARG A 60 -1.89 -10.62 6.64
C ARG A 60 -1.53 -11.49 7.83
N GLU A 61 -1.01 -12.69 7.58
CA GLU A 61 -0.68 -13.69 8.61
C GLU A 61 0.49 -13.23 9.46
N PHE A 62 1.52 -12.62 8.85
CA PHE A 62 2.63 -12.01 9.58
C PHE A 62 2.15 -10.90 10.52
N PHE A 63 1.23 -10.05 10.06
CA PHE A 63 0.68 -8.97 10.89
C PHE A 63 -0.24 -9.49 11.99
N ILE A 64 -1.08 -10.48 11.71
CA ILE A 64 -1.97 -11.10 12.71
C ILE A 64 -1.17 -11.79 13.82
N ASP A 65 -0.10 -12.51 13.46
CA ASP A 65 0.80 -13.14 14.43
C ASP A 65 1.61 -12.11 15.22
N THR A 66 2.12 -11.06 14.57
CA THR A 66 2.94 -10.03 15.23
C THR A 66 2.14 -9.16 16.20
N PHE A 67 0.89 -8.82 15.85
CA PHE A 67 0.02 -8.01 16.70
C PHE A 67 -0.83 -8.86 17.67
N GLY A 68 -0.77 -10.20 17.57
CA GLY A 68 -1.40 -11.13 18.50
C GLY A 68 -2.93 -11.08 18.44
N GLN A 69 -3.52 -11.57 17.33
CA GLN A 69 -4.98 -11.66 17.09
C GLN A 69 -5.81 -10.42 17.52
N THR A 70 -5.18 -9.24 17.65
CA THR A 70 -5.89 -8.05 18.08
C THR A 70 -6.64 -7.49 16.89
N THR A 71 -7.97 -7.59 16.96
CA THR A 71 -8.91 -7.04 15.98
C THR A 71 -8.63 -5.55 15.68
N TRP A 72 -8.08 -4.82 16.66
CA TRP A 72 -7.67 -3.41 16.54
C TRP A 72 -6.64 -3.14 15.45
N GLY A 73 -5.63 -4.00 15.27
CA GLY A 73 -4.61 -3.80 14.23
C GLY A 73 -5.20 -3.87 12.82
N LEU A 74 -6.13 -4.80 12.61
CA LEU A 74 -6.85 -4.98 11.36
C LEU A 74 -7.79 -3.80 11.08
N ILE A 75 -8.50 -3.30 12.11
CA ILE A 75 -9.39 -2.13 12.00
C ILE A 75 -8.62 -0.87 11.60
N ILE A 76 -7.52 -0.56 12.30
CA ILE A 76 -6.69 0.62 12.01
C ILE A 76 -6.15 0.54 10.58
N TYR A 77 -5.73 -0.65 10.18
CA TYR A 77 -5.21 -0.87 8.85
C TYR A 77 -6.27 -0.64 7.76
N VAL A 78 -7.47 -1.21 7.92
CA VAL A 78 -8.59 -1.00 6.98
C VAL A 78 -8.97 0.48 6.90
N LEU A 79 -9.01 1.17 8.05
CA LEU A 79 -9.24 2.62 8.08
C LEU A 79 -8.16 3.39 7.30
N SER A 80 -6.89 3.03 7.44
CA SER A 80 -5.80 3.65 6.69
C SER A 80 -5.95 3.44 5.17
N GLY A 81 -6.40 2.25 4.75
CA GLY A 81 -6.71 1.95 3.35
C GLY A 81 -7.87 2.79 2.82
N ILE A 82 -8.95 2.92 3.60
CA ILE A 82 -10.11 3.76 3.24
C ILE A 82 -9.69 5.22 3.09
N VAL A 83 -8.93 5.77 4.05
CA VAL A 83 -8.42 7.15 3.98
C VAL A 83 -7.60 7.36 2.71
N MET A 84 -6.71 6.42 2.37
CA MET A 84 -5.90 6.51 1.16
C MET A 84 -6.72 6.48 -0.13
N VAL A 85 -7.77 5.64 -0.19
CA VAL A 85 -8.70 5.64 -1.34
C VAL A 85 -9.47 6.95 -1.43
N VAL A 86 -9.92 7.52 -0.31
CA VAL A 86 -10.59 8.83 -0.28
C VAL A 86 -9.66 9.93 -0.79
N VAL A 87 -8.40 9.95 -0.34
CA VAL A 87 -7.40 10.91 -0.84
C VAL A 87 -7.12 10.69 -2.33
N LEU A 88 -7.16 9.45 -2.82
CA LEU A 88 -6.99 9.12 -4.24
C LEU A 88 -8.10 9.71 -5.09
N ILE A 89 -9.34 9.54 -4.64
CA ILE A 89 -10.52 10.09 -5.31
C ILE A 89 -10.44 11.62 -5.29
N ILE A 90 -10.17 12.25 -4.14
CA ILE A 90 -10.05 13.70 -4.04
C ILE A 90 -8.93 14.23 -4.94
N GLY A 91 -7.76 13.57 -4.95
CA GLY A 91 -6.63 13.93 -5.80
C GLY A 91 -6.94 13.76 -7.29
N PHE A 92 -7.86 12.86 -7.65
CA PHE A 92 -8.26 12.64 -9.04
C PHE A 92 -9.17 13.78 -9.53
N PHE A 93 -10.10 14.21 -8.67
CA PHE A 93 -11.02 15.32 -8.95
C PHE A 93 -10.40 16.70 -8.80
N GLN A 94 -9.26 16.83 -8.09
CA GLN A 94 -8.43 18.03 -8.17
C GLN A 94 -7.76 18.10 -9.55
N SER A 95 -8.53 18.59 -10.53
CA SER A 95 -7.98 19.05 -11.81
C SER A 95 -7.05 20.22 -11.53
N SER A 96 -5.77 20.03 -11.83
CA SER A 96 -4.68 21.00 -11.85
C SER A 96 -5.13 22.47 -11.77
N ARG A 97 -5.06 23.05 -10.57
CA ARG A 97 -4.63 24.45 -10.46
C ARG A 97 -3.11 24.37 -10.55
N GLU A 98 -2.61 24.85 -11.69
CA GLU A 98 -1.21 24.80 -12.16
C GLU A 98 -0.18 25.03 -11.06
#